data_AF-A0A060CJR7-F1
#
_entry.id   AF-A0A060CJR7-F1
#
_cell.length_a   1.000
_cell.length_b   1.000
_cell.length_c   1.000
_cell.angle_alpha   90.00
_cell.angle_beta   90.00
_cell.angle_gamma   90.00
#
_symmetry.space_group_name_H-M   'P 1'
#
loop_
_entity.id
_entity.type
_entity.pdbx_description
1 polymer ?
#
loop_
_entity_poly.entity_id
_entity_poly.type
_entity_poly.pdbx_seq_one_letter_code
_entity_poly.pdbx_strand_id
1 'polypeptide(L)'
;MINRYHVNSVDFDIEGSALEDSSANTRRAEAVARLVAERKADGGSLTVSLTLPVGREGMTSSALSVVDSFLDAGVRIDNLNLMTMDYGVASSQTAQSDVIVDSLKAAHAQYRRVLYSRGLFYDSD
;
A
#
# COMPACT_ATOMS: atom_id res chain seq x y z
N MET A 1 -18.94 8.33 -3.94
CA MET A 1 -18.78 7.45 -2.77
C MET A 1 -18.51 8.27 -1.51
N ILE A 2 -17.39 8.99 -1.43
CA ILE A 2 -16.98 9.70 -0.20
C ILE A 2 -18.05 10.69 0.31
N ASN A 3 -18.58 11.58 -0.54
CA ASN A 3 -19.68 12.49 -0.16
C ASN A 3 -20.99 11.78 0.14
N ARG A 4 -21.29 10.70 -0.59
CA ARG A 4 -22.56 9.99 -0.47
C ARG A 4 -22.65 9.20 0.83
N TYR A 5 -21.54 8.62 1.27
CA TYR A 5 -21.48 7.79 2.47
C TYR A 5 -20.81 8.49 3.65
N HIS A 6 -20.39 9.75 3.48
CA HIS A 6 -19.70 10.55 4.49
C HIS A 6 -18.50 9.84 5.12
N VAL A 7 -17.78 9.04 4.32
CA VAL A 7 -16.57 8.34 4.79
C VAL A 7 -15.37 9.28 4.78
N ASN A 8 -14.44 9.06 5.69
CA ASN A 8 -13.17 9.77 5.80
C ASN A 8 -11.97 8.83 5.58
N SER A 9 -12.22 7.60 5.13
CA SER A 9 -11.21 6.61 4.81
C SER A 9 -11.54 5.91 3.51
N VAL A 10 -10.49 5.64 2.73
CA VAL A 10 -10.55 4.86 1.49
C VAL A 10 -9.44 3.82 1.52
N ASP A 11 -9.76 2.63 1.03
CA ASP A 11 -8.80 1.54 0.83
C ASP A 11 -8.75 1.21 -0.66
N PHE A 12 -7.53 1.13 -1.19
CA PHE A 12 -7.28 0.76 -2.57
C PHE A 12 -6.68 -0.64 -2.59
N ASP A 13 -7.54 -1.61 -2.85
CA ASP A 13 -7.16 -2.98 -3.13
C ASP A 13 -6.70 -3.10 -4.60
N ILE A 14 -5.42 -3.38 -4.82
CA ILE A 14 -4.80 -3.41 -6.15
C ILE A 14 -4.08 -4.75 -6.34
N GLU A 15 -4.59 -5.55 -7.27
CA GLU A 15 -4.21 -6.95 -7.44
C GLU A 15 -4.02 -7.36 -8.91
N GLY A 16 -3.40 -8.52 -9.11
CA GLY A 16 -3.26 -9.14 -10.42
C GLY A 16 -2.64 -8.22 -11.46
N SER A 17 -3.22 -8.16 -12.66
CA SER A 17 -2.70 -7.32 -13.75
C SER A 17 -2.76 -5.83 -13.46
N ALA A 18 -3.53 -5.37 -12.47
CA ALA A 18 -3.59 -3.96 -12.12
C ALA A 18 -2.28 -3.47 -11.47
N LEU A 19 -1.50 -4.37 -10.85
CA LEU A 19 -0.17 -4.05 -10.32
C LEU A 19 0.81 -3.65 -11.42
N GLU A 20 0.67 -4.26 -12.59
CA GLU A 20 1.57 -4.08 -13.74
C GLU A 20 1.21 -2.88 -14.62
N ASP A 21 -0.02 -2.34 -14.49
CA ASP A 21 -0.45 -1.17 -15.26
C ASP A 21 0.04 0.12 -14.60
N SER A 22 1.33 0.42 -14.82
CA SER A 22 2.00 1.61 -14.28
C SER A 22 1.27 2.91 -14.64
N SER A 23 0.75 3.01 -15.87
CA SER A 23 0.02 4.19 -16.33
C SER A 23 -1.31 4.37 -15.58
N ALA A 24 -2.04 3.29 -15.31
CA ALA A 24 -3.23 3.36 -14.46
C ALA A 24 -2.89 3.67 -13.01
N ASN A 25 -1.78 3.12 -12.49
CA ASN A 25 -1.34 3.33 -11.11
C ASN A 25 -0.92 4.79 -10.86
N THR A 26 -0.21 5.42 -11.80
CA THR A 26 0.08 6.86 -11.75
C THR A 26 -1.21 7.69 -11.77
N ARG A 27 -2.13 7.43 -12.70
CA ARG A 27 -3.42 8.16 -12.75
C ARG A 27 -4.22 7.99 -11.46
N ARG A 28 -4.20 6.79 -10.87
CA ARG A 28 -4.88 6.50 -9.60
C ARG A 28 -4.25 7.33 -8.48
N ALA A 29 -2.93 7.33 -8.36
CA ALA A 29 -2.21 8.10 -7.35
C ALA A 29 -2.50 9.61 -7.45
N GLU A 30 -2.45 10.17 -8.66
CA GLU A 30 -2.78 11.59 -8.91
C GLU A 30 -4.24 11.92 -8.56
N ALA A 31 -5.18 11.03 -8.88
CA ALA A 31 -6.58 11.21 -8.52
C ALA A 31 -6.77 11.18 -6.99
N VAL A 32 -6.07 10.29 -6.29
CA VAL A 32 -6.10 10.24 -4.83
C VAL A 32 -5.50 11.49 -4.21
N ALA A 33 -4.39 12.00 -4.73
CA ALA A 33 -3.81 13.27 -4.28
C ALA A 33 -4.82 14.43 -4.38
N ARG A 34 -5.58 14.50 -5.49
CA ARG A 34 -6.64 15.49 -5.67
C ARG A 34 -7.76 15.32 -4.64
N LEU A 35 -8.21 14.09 -4.40
CA LEU A 35 -9.23 13.80 -3.38
C LEU A 35 -8.77 14.23 -1.98
N VAL A 36 -7.51 13.96 -1.61
CA VAL A 36 -6.93 14.40 -0.34
C VAL A 36 -6.93 15.94 -0.25
N ALA A 37 -6.51 16.63 -1.31
CA ALA A 37 -6.49 18.08 -1.35
C ALA A 37 -7.89 18.71 -1.23
N GLU A 38 -8.88 18.17 -1.95
CA GLU A 38 -10.28 18.60 -1.86
C GLU A 38 -10.82 18.43 -0.43
N ARG A 39 -10.58 17.27 0.20
CA ARG A 39 -11.03 17.00 1.58
C ARG A 39 -10.43 17.99 2.56
N LYS A 40 -9.14 18.30 2.39
CA LYS A 40 -8.45 19.29 3.22
C LYS A 40 -9.00 20.70 3.01
N ALA A 41 -9.32 21.09 1.77
CA ALA A 41 -9.91 22.39 1.46
C ALA A 41 -11.30 22.55 2.11
N ASP A 42 -12.06 21.46 2.22
CA ASP A 42 -13.36 21.42 2.91
C ASP A 42 -13.24 21.29 4.45
N GLY A 43 -12.03 21.42 5.01
CA GLY A 43 -11.77 21.35 6.45
C GLY A 43 -11.73 19.93 7.03
N GLY A 44 -11.75 18.90 6.18
CA GLY A 44 -11.68 17.50 6.57
C GLY A 44 -10.29 16.88 6.38
N SER A 45 -10.25 15.56 6.55
CA SER A 45 -9.10 14.72 6.22
C SER A 45 -9.58 13.45 5.51
N LEU A 46 -8.65 12.79 4.81
CA LEU A 46 -8.91 11.51 4.15
C LEU A 46 -7.78 10.56 4.49
N THR A 47 -8.11 9.49 5.19
CA THR A 47 -7.21 8.37 5.45
C THR A 47 -7.10 7.53 4.18
N VAL A 48 -5.88 7.35 3.66
CA VAL A 48 -5.61 6.56 2.46
C VAL A 48 -4.91 5.26 2.85
N SER A 49 -5.55 4.14 2.52
CA SER A 49 -5.01 2.81 2.71
C SER A 49 -4.72 2.15 1.37
N LEU A 50 -3.65 1.35 1.32
CA LEU A 50 -3.39 0.42 0.21
C LEU A 50 -3.49 -1.00 0.75
N THR A 51 -4.27 -1.84 0.07
CA THR A 51 -4.29 -3.29 0.26
C THR A 51 -3.57 -3.94 -0.91
N LEU A 52 -2.42 -4.59 -0.64
CA LEU A 52 -1.53 -5.13 -1.68
C LEU A 52 -1.15 -6.60 -1.40
N PRO A 53 -0.92 -7.41 -2.45
CA PRO A 53 -0.46 -8.78 -2.27
C PRO A 53 0.98 -8.82 -1.78
N VAL A 54 1.28 -9.84 -0.98
CA VAL A 54 2.60 -10.07 -0.41
C VAL A 54 3.00 -11.53 -0.58
N GLY A 55 4.23 -11.79 -1.02
CA GLY A 55 4.84 -13.11 -1.00
C GLY A 55 5.60 -13.36 0.29
N ARG A 56 6.13 -14.57 0.48
CA ARG A 56 6.95 -14.91 1.67
C ARG A 56 8.14 -13.97 1.83
N GLU A 57 8.72 -13.53 0.71
CA GLU A 57 9.87 -12.63 0.64
C GLU A 57 9.47 -11.14 0.61
N GLY A 58 8.21 -10.82 0.89
CA GLY A 58 7.67 -9.46 0.92
C GLY A 58 6.87 -9.10 -0.33
N MET A 59 6.68 -7.79 -0.56
CA MET A 59 5.99 -7.28 -1.74
C MET A 59 6.82 -7.53 -3.00
N THR A 60 6.13 -7.81 -4.11
CA THR A 60 6.75 -7.88 -5.44
C THR A 60 7.20 -6.49 -5.90
N SER A 61 8.02 -6.43 -6.95
CA SER A 61 8.43 -5.15 -7.56
C SER A 61 7.24 -4.31 -8.01
N SER A 62 6.20 -4.95 -8.52
CA SER A 62 5.01 -4.27 -9.04
C SER A 62 4.13 -3.72 -7.92
N ALA A 63 3.98 -4.45 -6.81
CA ALA A 63 3.35 -3.93 -5.60
C ALA A 63 4.14 -2.74 -5.01
N LEU A 64 5.48 -2.82 -4.97
CA LEU A 64 6.31 -1.68 -4.58
C LEU A 64 6.15 -0.49 -5.53
N SER A 65 6.02 -0.70 -6.83
CA SER A 65 5.79 0.37 -7.81
C SER A 65 4.46 1.10 -7.60
N VAL A 66 3.43 0.41 -7.09
CA VAL A 66 2.17 1.05 -6.66
C VAL A 66 2.40 1.94 -5.45
N VAL A 67 3.12 1.46 -4.44
CA VAL A 67 3.50 2.27 -3.27
C VAL A 67 4.28 3.52 -3.71
N ASP A 68 5.27 3.35 -4.57
CA ASP A 68 6.07 4.44 -5.12
C ASP A 68 5.20 5.46 -5.87
N SER A 69 4.26 5.01 -6.69
CA SER A 69 3.35 5.90 -7.44
C SER A 69 2.54 6.80 -6.51
N PHE A 70 2.03 6.25 -5.39
CA PHE A 70 1.29 7.03 -4.40
C PHE A 70 2.18 8.05 -3.68
N LEU A 71 3.38 7.62 -3.26
CA LEU A 71 4.34 8.51 -2.61
C LEU A 71 4.85 9.61 -3.56
N ASP A 72 5.09 9.30 -4.83
CA ASP A 72 5.51 10.26 -5.86
C ASP A 72 4.44 11.31 -6.15
N ALA A 73 3.16 10.93 -6.09
CA ALA A 73 2.03 11.86 -6.19
C ALA A 73 1.83 12.71 -4.92
N GLY A 74 2.68 12.54 -3.89
CA GLY A 74 2.59 13.26 -2.62
C GLY A 74 1.48 12.74 -1.70
N VAL A 75 0.95 11.55 -1.97
CA VAL A 75 -0.06 10.91 -1.11
C VAL A 75 0.65 10.28 0.08
N ARG A 76 0.30 10.72 1.29
CA ARG A 76 0.65 9.98 2.51
C ARG A 76 -0.19 8.71 2.58
N ILE A 77 0.46 7.57 2.61
CA ILE A 77 -0.19 6.27 2.86
C ILE A 77 -0.32 6.12 4.38
N ASP A 78 -1.56 6.14 4.88
CA ASP A 78 -1.87 5.99 6.30
C ASP A 78 -1.76 4.54 6.76
N ASN A 79 -2.25 3.61 5.94
CA ASN A 79 -2.18 2.18 6.21
C ASN A 79 -1.69 1.43 4.98
N LEU A 80 -0.71 0.56 5.16
CA LEU A 80 -0.32 -0.44 4.18
C LEU A 80 -0.76 -1.81 4.70
N ASN A 81 -1.88 -2.30 4.18
CA ASN A 81 -2.48 -3.58 4.55
C ASN A 81 -2.01 -4.67 3.57
N LEU A 82 -1.48 -5.77 4.07
CA LEU A 82 -0.89 -6.81 3.23
C LEU A 82 -1.79 -8.05 3.21
N MET A 83 -2.12 -8.53 2.00
CA MET A 83 -2.94 -9.71 1.80
C MET A 83 -2.13 -10.97 2.08
N THR A 84 -2.15 -11.38 3.35
CA THR A 84 -1.39 -12.52 3.88
C THR A 84 -2.11 -13.86 3.61
N MET A 85 -2.43 -14.09 2.34
CA MET A 85 -3.21 -15.21 1.84
C MET A 85 -2.68 -15.69 0.48
N ASP A 86 -3.20 -16.83 0.00
CA ASP A 86 -2.94 -17.37 -1.35
C ASP A 86 -1.46 -17.58 -1.72
N TYR A 87 -0.61 -17.90 -0.74
CA TYR A 87 0.83 -18.14 -0.95
C TYR A 87 1.17 -19.34 -1.85
N GLY A 88 0.18 -20.13 -2.30
CA GLY A 88 0.40 -21.30 -3.16
C GLY A 88 1.17 -22.45 -2.49
N VAL A 89 1.35 -22.42 -1.17
CA VAL A 89 2.03 -23.46 -0.39
C VAL A 89 0.99 -24.19 0.47
N ALA A 90 0.95 -25.52 0.36
CA ALA A 90 0.04 -26.33 1.14
C ALA A 90 0.36 -26.27 2.64
N SER A 91 -0.67 -26.21 3.50
CA SER A 91 -0.52 -26.20 4.96
C SER A 91 0.12 -27.48 5.52
N SER A 92 0.09 -28.58 4.76
CA SER A 92 0.80 -29.82 5.10
C SER A 92 2.31 -29.75 4.89
N GLN A 93 2.81 -28.77 4.12
CA GLN A 93 4.23 -28.59 3.84
C GLN A 93 4.85 -27.50 4.72
N THR A 94 4.12 -26.41 4.95
CA THR A 94 4.58 -25.29 5.78
C THR A 94 3.43 -24.76 6.62
N ALA A 95 3.70 -24.45 7.89
CA ALA A 95 2.76 -23.74 8.74
C ALA A 95 2.49 -22.35 8.14
N GLN A 96 1.22 -22.05 7.84
CA GLN A 96 0.86 -20.78 7.20
C GLN A 96 1.24 -19.57 8.07
N SER A 97 1.21 -19.72 9.39
CA SER A 97 1.68 -18.71 10.34
C SER A 97 3.11 -18.26 10.07
N ASP A 98 3.99 -19.19 9.69
CA ASP A 98 5.41 -18.88 9.48
C ASP A 98 5.57 -18.08 8.18
N VAL A 99 4.82 -18.43 7.13
CA VAL A 99 4.79 -17.69 5.86
C VAL A 99 4.26 -16.27 6.07
N ILE A 100 3.21 -16.12 6.90
CA ILE A 100 2.64 -14.82 7.26
C ILE A 100 3.66 -13.98 8.03
N VAL A 101 4.34 -14.54 9.03
CA VAL A 101 5.34 -13.82 9.81
C VAL A 101 6.52 -13.39 8.93
N ASP A 102 7.01 -14.27 8.06
CA ASP A 102 8.11 -13.99 7.15
C ASP A 102 7.76 -12.88 6.15
N SER A 103 6.58 -12.99 5.51
CA SER A 103 6.10 -12.00 4.55
C SER A 103 5.94 -10.60 5.16
N LEU A 104 5.36 -10.51 6.37
CA LEU A 104 5.21 -9.23 7.07
C LEU A 104 6.55 -8.63 7.49
N LYS A 105 7.50 -9.44 7.96
CA LYS A 105 8.85 -8.96 8.31
C LYS A 105 9.58 -8.42 7.08
N ALA A 106 9.53 -9.15 5.96
CA ALA A 106 10.17 -8.76 4.73
C ALA A 106 9.55 -7.48 4.15
N ALA A 107 8.22 -7.41 4.09
CA ALA A 107 7.51 -6.24 3.61
C ALA A 107 7.72 -5.00 4.49
N HIS A 108 7.77 -5.18 5.82
CA HIS A 108 8.12 -4.10 6.75
C HIS A 108 9.52 -3.54 6.48
N ALA A 109 10.52 -4.41 6.25
CA ALA A 109 11.87 -3.98 5.90
C ALA A 109 11.91 -3.24 4.55
N GLN A 110 11.17 -3.72 3.54
CA GLN A 110 11.04 -3.06 2.24
C GLN A 110 10.42 -1.67 2.38
N TYR A 111 9.29 -1.56 3.07
CA TYR A 111 8.58 -0.29 3.22
C TYR A 111 9.41 0.73 4.01
N ARG A 112 10.09 0.31 5.09
CA ARG A 112 11.06 1.18 5.78
C ARG A 112 12.11 1.72 4.82
N ARG A 113 12.73 0.85 4.01
CA ARG A 113 13.74 1.28 3.03
C ARG A 113 13.20 2.31 2.03
N VAL A 114 11.97 2.12 1.53
CA VAL A 114 11.31 3.08 0.64
C VAL A 114 11.13 4.43 1.33
N LEU A 115 10.66 4.45 2.58
CA LEU A 115 10.47 5.70 3.30
C LEU A 115 11.81 6.39 3.64
N TYR A 116 12.84 5.62 4.02
CA TYR A 116 14.18 6.15 4.27
C TYR A 116 14.81 6.81 3.06
N SER A 117 14.78 6.13 1.90
CA SER A 117 15.39 6.67 0.68
C SER A 117 14.70 7.97 0.21
N ARG A 118 13.46 8.18 0.64
CA ARG A 118 12.64 9.38 0.35
C ARG A 118 12.70 10.45 1.45
N GLY A 119 13.42 10.22 2.56
CA GLY A 119 13.45 11.14 3.70
C GLY A 119 12.11 11.28 4.43
N LEU A 120 11.23 10.29 4.27
CA LEU A 120 9.90 10.24 4.92
C LEU A 120 9.92 9.49 6.26
N PHE A 121 11.06 8.89 6.59
CA PHE A 121 11.26 8.15 7.83
C PHE A 121 12.72 8.26 8.27
N TYR A 122 12.94 8.38 9.57
CA TYR A 122 14.24 8.48 10.21
C TYR A 122 14.25 7.50 11.38
N ASP A 123 15.34 6.77 11.59
CA ASP A 123 15.53 6.06 12.85
C ASP A 123 15.73 7.12 13.91
N SER A 124 14.88 7.12 14.93
CA SER A 124 15.23 7.76 16.18
C SER A 124 16.34 6.92 16.82
N ASP A 125 17.52 7.50 16.99
CA ASP A 125 18.62 6.94 17.79
C ASP A 125 18.17 6.51 19.20
#